data_AF-A0A2E6YAC9-F1
#
_entry.id   AF-A0A2E6YAC9-F1
#
_cell.length_a   1.000
_cell.length_b   1.000
_cell.length_c   1.000
_cell.angle_alpha   90.00
_cell.angle_beta   90.00
_cell.angle_gamma   90.00
#
_symmetry.space_group_name_H-M   'P 1'
#
loop_
_entity.id
_entity.type
_entity.pdbx_description
1 polymer ?
#
loop_
_entity_poly.entity_id
_entity_poly.type
_entity_poly.pdbx_seq_one_letter_code
_entity_poly.pdbx_strand_id
1 'polypeptide(L)'
;MKEKNWQVYKFGGTSLADGTCLERVCALIHENSSSNLIVVVSAMAGVTDSLSKVLQTKNLEPIKPFMALYQQTIEKLIKNPAAVRSLEDSFASDIEKIQQIFDSLESGQLSHAETSIIIGFGEVWSSRLLISLLAENNSQDPLKREIHELNAYKIINVSHGDMGPIVDWSKSKLGFEKESNNTTG
;
A
#
# COMPACT_ATOMS: atom_id res chain seq x y z
N MET A 1 26.99 -4.13 17.52
CA MET A 1 25.51 -4.06 17.49
C MET A 1 25.00 -5.49 17.44
N LYS A 2 24.12 -5.92 18.36
CA LYS A 2 23.42 -7.21 18.16
C LYS A 2 22.58 -7.07 16.90
N GLU A 3 22.72 -7.99 15.94
CA GLU A 3 21.83 -8.04 14.79
C GLU A 3 20.39 -8.11 15.30
N LYS A 4 19.59 -7.08 15.00
CA LYS A 4 18.15 -7.14 15.24
C LYS A 4 17.62 -8.24 14.32
N ASN A 5 17.04 -9.29 14.90
CA ASN A 5 16.45 -10.37 14.11
C ASN A 5 15.16 -9.85 13.46
N TRP A 6 15.27 -9.31 12.26
CA TRP A 6 14.14 -8.86 11.45
C TRP A 6 13.50 -10.06 10.77
N GLN A 7 12.18 -10.17 10.89
CA GLN A 7 11.38 -11.06 10.05
C GLN A 7 10.65 -10.24 9.00
N VAL A 8 10.44 -10.83 7.82
CA VAL A 8 9.72 -10.18 6.72
C VAL A 8 8.57 -11.07 6.31
N TYR A 9 7.35 -10.56 6.40
CA TYR A 9 6.16 -11.19 5.84
C TYR A 9 5.80 -10.50 4.54
N LYS A 10 5.51 -11.30 3.51
CA LYS A 10 5.02 -10.80 2.23
C LYS A 10 3.64 -11.40 1.95
N PHE A 11 2.64 -10.54 1.77
CA PHE A 11 1.29 -10.94 1.40
C PHE A 11 1.01 -10.56 -0.06
N GLY A 12 0.57 -11.53 -0.85
CA GLY A 12 0.14 -11.31 -2.25
C GLY A 12 -1.30 -10.82 -2.34
N GLY A 13 -1.73 -10.40 -3.54
CA GLY A 13 -3.06 -9.83 -3.72
C GLY A 13 -4.20 -10.78 -3.34
N THR A 14 -4.05 -12.09 -3.56
CA THR A 14 -5.05 -13.09 -3.12
C THR A 14 -5.16 -13.20 -1.61
N SER A 15 -4.06 -12.98 -0.87
CA SER A 15 -4.07 -12.91 0.60
C SER A 15 -4.74 -11.64 1.12
N LEU A 16 -5.02 -10.67 0.25
CA LEU A 16 -5.58 -9.36 0.56
C LEU A 16 -6.88 -9.12 -0.22
N ALA A 17 -7.53 -10.16 -0.74
CA ALA A 17 -8.57 -10.03 -1.75
C ALA A 17 -9.83 -9.31 -1.23
N ASP A 18 -10.19 -9.51 0.03
CA ASP A 18 -11.35 -8.93 0.67
C ASP A 18 -11.15 -8.75 2.18
N GLY A 19 -12.16 -8.26 2.88
CA GLY A 19 -12.09 -8.03 4.32
C GLY A 19 -11.82 -9.30 5.14
N THR A 20 -12.31 -10.46 4.74
CA THR A 20 -12.04 -11.73 5.45
C THR A 20 -10.58 -12.14 5.29
N CYS A 21 -10.01 -11.96 4.09
CA CYS A 21 -8.59 -12.17 3.85
C CYS A 21 -7.72 -11.22 4.71
N LEU A 22 -8.09 -9.94 4.80
CA LEU A 22 -7.39 -8.95 5.62
C LEU A 22 -7.44 -9.28 7.12
N GLU A 23 -8.57 -9.73 7.65
CA GLU A 23 -8.69 -10.22 9.04
C GLU A 23 -7.71 -11.37 9.32
N ARG A 24 -7.57 -12.32 8.37
CA ARG A 24 -6.62 -13.44 8.51
C ARG A 24 -5.17 -12.96 8.46
N VAL A 25 -4.84 -12.01 7.59
CA VAL A 25 -3.51 -11.40 7.54
C VAL A 25 -3.18 -10.67 8.85
N CYS A 26 -4.13 -9.90 9.38
CA CYS A 26 -3.99 -9.23 10.67
C CYS A 26 -3.70 -10.23 11.80
N ALA A 27 -4.46 -11.33 11.87
CA ALA A 27 -4.23 -12.39 12.86
C ALA A 27 -2.82 -13.01 12.73
N LEU A 28 -2.37 -13.34 11.52
CA LEU A 28 -1.02 -13.87 11.28
C LEU A 28 0.09 -12.91 11.73
N ILE A 29 -0.11 -11.61 11.56
CA ILE A 29 0.84 -10.59 12.03
C ILE A 29 0.85 -10.55 13.56
N HIS A 30 -0.30 -10.63 14.23
CA HIS A 30 -0.38 -10.65 15.70
C HIS A 30 0.16 -11.95 16.31
N GLU A 31 0.01 -13.09 15.65
CA GLU A 31 0.60 -14.36 16.07
C GLU A 31 2.14 -14.39 16.00
N ASN A 32 2.73 -13.47 15.22
CA ASN A 32 4.18 -13.38 15.08
C ASN A 32 4.86 -12.93 16.38
N SER A 33 5.84 -13.71 16.85
CA SER A 33 6.58 -13.46 18.08
C SER A 33 7.84 -12.59 17.90
N SER A 34 8.12 -12.08 16.70
CA SER A 34 9.23 -11.17 16.47
C SER A 34 8.84 -9.73 16.83
N SER A 35 9.69 -9.10 17.64
CA SER A 35 9.61 -7.66 17.94
C SER A 35 9.99 -6.78 16.75
N ASN A 36 10.73 -7.31 15.77
CA ASN A 36 11.13 -6.59 14.56
C ASN A 36 10.53 -7.32 13.35
N LEU A 37 9.39 -6.84 12.86
CA LEU A 37 8.65 -7.41 11.74
C LEU A 37 8.47 -6.34 10.66
N ILE A 38 8.83 -6.66 9.42
CA ILE A 38 8.47 -5.88 8.24
C ILE A 38 7.35 -6.63 7.52
N VAL A 39 6.29 -5.91 7.17
CA VAL A 39 5.20 -6.45 6.36
C VAL A 39 5.23 -5.76 4.99
N VAL A 40 5.30 -6.56 3.94
CA VAL A 40 5.25 -6.12 2.55
C VAL A 40 3.95 -6.62 1.94
N VAL A 41 3.15 -5.72 1.38
CA VAL A 41 1.88 -6.06 0.75
C VAL A 41 1.91 -5.73 -0.74
N SER A 42 1.22 -6.55 -1.53
CA SER A 42 0.84 -6.20 -2.90
C SER A 42 -0.48 -5.42 -2.90
N ALA A 43 -0.89 -4.89 -4.05
CA ALA A 43 -2.27 -4.47 -4.26
C ALA A 43 -3.26 -5.62 -3.97
N MET A 44 -4.50 -5.29 -3.58
CA MET A 44 -5.56 -6.28 -3.42
C MET A 44 -5.83 -7.00 -4.76
N ALA A 45 -6.35 -8.24 -4.69
CA ALA A 45 -6.57 -9.07 -5.88
C ALA A 45 -7.35 -8.32 -6.98
N GLY A 46 -6.83 -8.34 -8.22
CA GLY A 46 -7.44 -7.73 -9.39
C GLY A 46 -7.29 -6.20 -9.51
N VAL A 47 -6.80 -5.51 -8.48
CA VAL A 47 -6.67 -4.04 -8.48
C VAL A 47 -5.69 -3.56 -9.54
N THR A 48 -4.50 -4.17 -9.62
CA THR A 48 -3.49 -3.83 -10.62
C THR A 48 -4.01 -4.01 -12.05
N ASP A 49 -4.79 -5.07 -12.30
CA ASP A 49 -5.40 -5.32 -13.62
C ASP A 49 -6.48 -4.28 -13.94
N SER A 50 -7.32 -3.92 -12.96
CA SER A 50 -8.30 -2.85 -13.10
C SER A 50 -7.63 -1.49 -13.36
N LEU A 51 -6.58 -1.14 -12.63
CA LEU A 51 -5.81 0.08 -12.86
C LEU A 51 -5.12 0.08 -14.23
N SER A 52 -4.65 -1.07 -14.70
CA SER A 52 -4.11 -1.22 -16.05
C SER A 52 -5.18 -0.93 -17.11
N LYS A 53 -6.42 -1.37 -16.91
CA LYS A 53 -7.56 -1.03 -17.78
C LYS A 53 -7.94 0.44 -17.68
N VAL A 54 -7.89 1.03 -16.48
CA VAL A 54 -8.10 2.48 -16.28
C VAL A 54 -7.08 3.27 -17.10
N LEU A 55 -5.81 2.89 -17.09
CA LEU A 55 -4.75 3.53 -17.89
C LEU A 55 -4.99 3.41 -19.40
N GLN A 56 -5.42 2.23 -19.87
CA GLN A 56 -5.70 2.00 -21.29
C GLN A 56 -6.91 2.79 -21.80
N THR A 57 -7.96 2.86 -20.99
CA THR A 57 -9.25 3.47 -21.36
C THR A 57 -9.37 4.93 -20.94
N LYS A 58 -8.48 5.39 -20.04
CA LYS A 58 -8.53 6.68 -19.33
C LYS A 58 -9.89 6.93 -18.69
N ASN A 59 -10.46 5.87 -18.13
CA ASN A 59 -11.77 5.88 -17.53
C ASN A 59 -11.74 5.09 -16.23
N LEU A 60 -12.41 5.59 -15.19
CA LEU A 60 -12.50 4.95 -13.87
C LEU A 60 -13.49 3.78 -13.79
N GLU A 61 -14.33 3.54 -14.82
CA GLU A 61 -15.26 2.40 -14.85
C GLU A 61 -14.63 1.06 -14.42
N PRO A 62 -13.43 0.66 -14.90
CA PRO A 62 -12.84 -0.63 -14.55
C PRO A 62 -12.46 -0.78 -13.07
N ILE A 63 -12.29 0.32 -12.32
CA ILE A 63 -11.92 0.28 -10.89
C ILE A 63 -13.14 0.43 -9.97
N LYS A 64 -14.32 0.81 -10.47
CA LYS A 64 -15.54 0.95 -9.66
C LYS A 64 -15.91 -0.28 -8.81
N PRO A 65 -15.80 -1.53 -9.30
CA PRO A 65 -16.05 -2.71 -8.46
C PRO A 65 -15.12 -2.76 -7.24
N PHE A 66 -13.85 -2.38 -7.43
CA PHE A 66 -12.90 -2.30 -6.34
C PHE A 66 -13.23 -1.14 -5.38
N MET A 67 -13.64 0.03 -5.88
CA MET A 67 -14.06 1.14 -5.01
C MET A 67 -15.18 0.72 -4.06
N ALA A 68 -16.19 -0.02 -4.55
CA ALA A 68 -17.26 -0.55 -3.73
C ALA A 68 -16.77 -1.59 -2.70
N LEU A 69 -15.88 -2.50 -3.12
CA LEU A 69 -15.26 -3.48 -2.22
C LEU A 69 -14.42 -2.82 -1.14
N TYR A 70 -13.67 -1.77 -1.49
CA TYR A 70 -12.83 -1.01 -0.58
C TYR A 70 -13.69 -0.35 0.51
N GLN A 71 -14.75 0.35 0.10
CA GLN A 71 -15.71 0.95 1.03
C GLN A 71 -16.36 -0.09 1.95
N GLN A 72 -16.87 -1.19 1.38
CA GLN A 72 -17.47 -2.27 2.17
C GLN A 72 -16.48 -2.86 3.18
N THR A 73 -15.21 -2.96 2.80
CA THR A 73 -14.13 -3.46 3.67
C THR A 73 -13.88 -2.50 4.83
N ILE A 74 -13.84 -1.19 4.57
CA ILE A 74 -13.70 -0.16 5.62
C ILE A 74 -14.86 -0.27 6.61
N GLU A 75 -16.10 -0.24 6.13
CA GLU A 75 -17.31 -0.29 6.96
C GLU A 75 -17.36 -1.57 7.82
N LYS A 76 -16.99 -2.71 7.22
CA LYS A 76 -16.96 -3.99 7.91
C LYS A 76 -15.92 -4.00 9.03
N LEU A 77 -14.69 -3.55 8.74
CA LEU A 77 -13.52 -3.86 9.57
C LEU A 77 -13.06 -2.74 10.49
N ILE A 78 -13.29 -1.47 10.14
CA ILE A 78 -12.78 -0.32 10.89
C ILE A 78 -13.95 0.32 11.65
N LYS A 79 -13.80 0.48 12.97
CA LYS A 79 -14.85 1.04 13.83
C LYS A 79 -14.53 2.45 14.29
N ASN A 80 -13.26 2.82 14.35
CA ASN A 80 -12.85 4.17 14.65
C ASN A 80 -13.30 5.15 13.54
N PRO A 81 -14.23 6.10 13.80
CA PRO A 81 -14.76 7.00 12.77
C PRO A 81 -13.71 7.93 12.17
N ALA A 82 -12.68 8.30 12.94
CA ALA A 82 -11.59 9.14 12.43
C ALA A 82 -10.71 8.36 11.43
N ALA A 83 -10.47 7.08 11.69
CA ALA A 83 -9.74 6.20 10.77
C ALA A 83 -10.54 5.93 9.49
N VAL A 84 -11.84 5.65 9.61
CA VAL A 84 -12.76 5.52 8.45
C VAL A 84 -12.68 6.75 7.57
N ARG A 85 -12.90 7.93 8.14
CA ARG A 85 -12.85 9.19 7.39
C ARG A 85 -11.49 9.41 6.74
N SER A 86 -10.39 9.17 7.45
CA SER A 86 -9.04 9.34 6.91
C SER A 86 -8.78 8.43 5.69
N LEU A 87 -9.27 7.18 5.73
CA LEU A 87 -9.15 6.23 4.62
C LEU A 87 -9.99 6.68 3.42
N GLU A 88 -11.24 7.08 3.64
CA GLU A 88 -12.16 7.55 2.60
C GLU A 88 -11.64 8.83 1.93
N ASP A 89 -11.24 9.83 2.72
CA ASP A 89 -10.69 11.11 2.23
C ASP A 89 -9.41 10.87 1.40
N SER A 90 -8.50 10.01 1.90
CA SER A 90 -7.26 9.68 1.18
C SER A 90 -7.52 8.92 -0.12
N PHE A 91 -8.45 7.96 -0.10
CA PHE A 91 -8.84 7.21 -1.29
C PHE A 91 -9.48 8.12 -2.34
N ALA A 92 -10.41 8.98 -1.93
CA ALA A 92 -11.05 9.96 -2.81
C ALA A 92 -10.02 10.91 -3.45
N SER A 93 -9.05 11.40 -2.66
CA SER A 93 -7.97 12.25 -3.16
C SER A 93 -7.07 11.53 -4.18
N ASP A 94 -6.76 10.25 -3.96
CA ASP A 94 -6.00 9.46 -4.93
C ASP A 94 -6.78 9.26 -6.25
N ILE A 95 -8.09 9.00 -6.18
CA ILE A 95 -8.95 8.90 -7.36
C ILE A 95 -9.03 10.23 -8.11
N GLU A 96 -9.18 11.35 -7.39
CA GLU A 96 -9.16 12.70 -7.98
C GLU A 96 -7.83 12.95 -8.70
N LYS A 97 -6.71 12.55 -8.09
CA LYS A 97 -5.39 12.68 -8.69
C LYS A 97 -5.25 11.87 -9.98
N ILE A 98 -5.82 10.66 -10.07
CA ILE A 98 -5.86 9.89 -11.32
C ILE A 98 -6.61 10.69 -12.40
N GLN A 99 -7.77 11.27 -12.05
CA GLN A 99 -8.57 12.07 -12.97
C GLN A 99 -7.83 13.32 -13.44
N GLN A 100 -7.20 14.05 -12.51
CA GLN A 100 -6.38 15.24 -12.82
C GLN A 100 -5.22 14.91 -13.77
N ILE A 101 -4.56 13.76 -13.57
CA ILE A 101 -3.53 13.29 -14.50
C ILE A 101 -4.13 13.15 -15.91
N PHE A 102 -5.28 12.49 -16.05
CA PHE A 102 -5.94 12.32 -17.36
C PHE A 102 -6.38 13.63 -17.99
N ASP A 103 -6.92 14.57 -17.20
CA ASP A 103 -7.39 15.86 -17.69
C ASP A 103 -6.22 16.75 -18.15
N SER A 104 -5.01 16.55 -17.59
CA SER A 104 -3.80 17.29 -17.95
C SER A 104 -3.05 16.76 -19.19
N LEU A 105 -3.52 15.68 -19.82
CA LEU A 105 -2.85 15.04 -20.95
C LEU A 105 -2.95 15.86 -22.24
N GLU A 106 -1.95 16.68 -22.53
CA GLU A 106 -1.88 17.44 -23.80
C GLU A 106 -1.64 16.54 -25.03
N SER A 107 -0.75 15.54 -24.91
CA SER A 107 -0.34 14.65 -26.01
C SER A 107 -1.23 13.41 -26.16
N GLY A 108 -2.14 13.20 -25.21
CA GLY A 108 -2.91 11.97 -25.10
C GLY A 108 -2.08 10.73 -24.70
N GLN A 109 -0.80 10.86 -24.33
CA GLN A 109 0.02 9.73 -23.86
C GLN A 109 0.50 9.98 -22.43
N LEU A 110 0.42 8.94 -21.61
CA LEU A 110 0.94 8.96 -20.24
C LEU A 110 2.45 8.70 -20.25
N SER A 111 3.18 9.45 -19.45
CA SER A 111 4.57 9.16 -19.15
C SER A 111 4.70 7.86 -18.33
N HIS A 112 5.91 7.29 -18.32
CA HIS A 112 6.23 6.16 -17.44
C HIS A 112 6.04 6.51 -15.97
N ALA A 113 6.30 7.76 -15.57
CA ALA A 113 6.12 8.20 -14.20
C ALA A 113 4.64 8.21 -13.79
N GLU A 114 3.77 8.79 -14.62
CA GLU A 114 2.32 8.82 -14.37
C GLU A 114 1.72 7.42 -14.34
N THR A 115 2.11 6.56 -15.30
CA THR A 115 1.71 5.16 -15.33
C THR A 115 2.10 4.43 -14.04
N SER A 116 3.33 4.63 -13.59
CA SER A 116 3.86 3.99 -12.37
C SER A 116 3.17 4.50 -11.11
N ILE A 117 2.83 5.79 -11.04
CA ILE A 117 2.06 6.38 -9.94
C ILE A 117 0.67 5.77 -9.87
N ILE A 118 -0.03 5.70 -11.02
CA ILE A 118 -1.41 5.20 -11.07
C ILE A 118 -1.48 3.72 -10.68
N ILE A 119 -0.58 2.88 -11.21
CA ILE A 119 -0.52 1.46 -10.81
C ILE A 119 -0.20 1.33 -9.32
N GLY A 120 0.75 2.12 -8.81
CA GLY A 120 1.21 2.08 -7.42
C GLY A 120 0.15 2.38 -6.37
N PHE A 121 -0.93 3.06 -6.75
CA PHE A 121 -2.05 3.27 -5.83
C PHE A 121 -2.65 1.97 -5.32
N GLY A 122 -2.59 0.89 -6.10
CA GLY A 122 -3.07 -0.42 -5.66
C GLY A 122 -2.40 -0.89 -4.37
N GLU A 123 -1.06 -0.84 -4.31
CA GLU A 123 -0.28 -1.17 -3.12
C GLU A 123 -0.49 -0.17 -1.97
N VAL A 124 -0.65 1.12 -2.29
CA VAL A 124 -0.89 2.15 -1.28
C VAL A 124 -2.22 1.90 -0.57
N TRP A 125 -3.28 1.60 -1.32
CA TRP A 125 -4.62 1.37 -0.78
C TRP A 125 -4.68 0.14 0.12
N SER A 126 -4.04 -0.97 -0.28
CA SER A 126 -3.96 -2.18 0.55
C SER A 126 -3.12 -1.97 1.81
N SER A 127 -2.03 -1.21 1.71
CA SER A 127 -1.18 -0.86 2.86
C SER A 127 -1.95 -0.04 3.89
N ARG A 128 -2.63 1.02 3.46
CA ARG A 128 -3.42 1.89 4.36
C ARG A 128 -4.55 1.15 5.06
N LEU A 129 -5.25 0.26 4.36
CA LEU A 129 -6.26 -0.61 4.97
C LEU A 129 -5.64 -1.50 6.05
N LEU A 130 -4.54 -2.18 5.73
CA LEU A 130 -3.91 -3.09 6.68
C LEU A 130 -3.37 -2.34 7.91
N ILE A 131 -2.75 -1.17 7.73
CA ILE A 131 -2.28 -0.32 8.83
C ILE A 131 -3.45 0.07 9.73
N SER A 132 -4.55 0.53 9.16
CA SER A 132 -5.74 0.93 9.92
C SER A 132 -6.36 -0.25 10.66
N LEU A 133 -6.38 -1.43 10.03
CA LEU A 133 -6.89 -2.66 10.64
C LEU A 133 -6.01 -3.17 11.79
N LEU A 134 -4.69 -3.10 11.63
CA LEU A 134 -3.74 -3.45 12.69
C LEU A 134 -3.89 -2.47 13.86
N ALA A 135 -4.05 -1.17 13.58
CA ALA A 135 -4.27 -0.16 14.61
C ALA A 135 -5.59 -0.36 15.37
N GLU A 136 -6.69 -0.66 14.65
CA GLU A 136 -7.99 -1.01 15.23
C GLU A 136 -7.88 -2.23 16.15
N ASN A 137 -7.06 -3.22 15.79
CA ASN A 137 -6.88 -4.46 16.54
C ASN A 137 -5.60 -4.48 17.39
N ASN A 138 -4.97 -3.34 17.65
CA ASN A 138 -3.64 -3.29 18.30
C ASN A 138 -3.64 -3.94 19.70
N SER A 139 -4.79 -3.97 20.40
CA SER A 139 -4.93 -4.67 21.67
C SER A 139 -4.71 -6.19 21.59
N GLN A 140 -4.79 -6.76 20.38
CA GLN A 140 -4.56 -8.17 20.11
C GLN A 140 -3.09 -8.48 19.83
N ASP A 141 -2.23 -7.47 19.63
CA ASP A 141 -0.80 -7.70 19.45
C ASP A 141 -0.15 -8.02 20.81
N PRO A 142 0.33 -9.26 21.05
CA PRO A 142 0.93 -9.64 22.33
C PRO A 142 2.21 -8.84 22.64
N LEU A 143 2.86 -8.29 21.62
CA LEU A 143 4.08 -7.50 21.74
C LEU A 143 3.81 -6.00 21.81
N LYS A 144 2.56 -5.55 21.61
CA LYS A 144 2.16 -4.13 21.55
C LYS A 144 3.08 -3.31 20.64
N ARG A 145 3.37 -3.83 19.44
CA ARG A 145 4.28 -3.18 18.50
C ARG A 145 3.67 -1.87 18.02
N GLU A 146 4.52 -0.90 17.79
CA GLU A 146 4.14 0.29 17.06
C GLU A 146 4.06 -0.03 15.57
N ILE A 147 3.09 0.58 14.89
CA ILE A 147 2.86 0.40 13.46
C ILE A 147 3.41 1.64 12.75
N HIS A 148 4.36 1.40 11.85
CA HIS A 148 5.07 2.44 11.12
C HIS A 148 4.87 2.21 9.62
N GLU A 149 4.28 3.19 8.91
CA GLU A 149 4.19 3.15 7.46
C GLU A 149 5.55 3.47 6.83
N LEU A 150 5.95 2.68 5.83
CA LEU A 150 7.15 2.91 5.05
C LEU A 150 6.79 3.00 3.57
N ASN A 151 7.00 4.16 2.97
CA ASN A 151 6.71 4.35 1.56
C ASN A 151 7.86 3.81 0.70
N ALA A 152 7.63 2.69 0.03
CA ALA A 152 8.61 2.04 -0.84
C ALA A 152 9.11 2.94 -1.98
N TYR A 153 8.30 3.91 -2.49
CA TYR A 153 8.75 4.84 -3.52
C TYR A 153 9.85 5.81 -3.05
N LYS A 154 9.87 6.13 -1.76
CA LYS A 154 10.92 6.98 -1.18
C LYS A 154 12.16 6.19 -0.78
N ILE A 155 11.99 4.87 -0.60
CA ILE A 155 13.02 3.98 -0.10
C ILE A 155 13.72 3.28 -1.26
N ILE A 156 13.00 2.55 -2.09
CA ILE A 156 13.59 1.69 -3.12
C ILE A 156 13.92 2.51 -4.36
N ASN A 157 15.22 2.71 -4.59
CA ASN A 157 15.74 3.42 -5.74
C ASN A 157 16.12 2.41 -6.82
N VAL A 158 15.47 2.50 -7.98
CA VAL A 158 15.72 1.61 -9.12
C VAL A 158 16.26 2.39 -10.32
N SER A 159 17.19 1.76 -11.03
CA SER A 159 17.62 2.16 -12.37
C SER A 159 17.23 1.09 -13.37
N HIS A 160 16.90 1.46 -14.60
CA HIS A 160 16.64 0.49 -15.66
C HIS A 160 17.96 -0.03 -16.25
N GLY A 161 18.18 -1.33 -16.19
CA GLY A 161 19.23 -2.02 -16.94
C GLY A 161 18.66 -2.96 -17.99
N ASP A 162 19.53 -3.56 -18.79
CA ASP A 162 19.14 -4.39 -19.94
C ASP A 162 18.31 -5.64 -19.56
N MET A 163 18.45 -6.12 -18.31
CA MET A 163 17.75 -7.31 -17.79
C MET A 163 16.60 -6.95 -16.82
N GLY A 164 16.18 -5.69 -16.79
CA GLY A 164 15.12 -5.20 -15.91
C GLY A 164 15.60 -4.20 -14.85
N PRO A 165 14.79 -3.92 -13.82
CA PRO A 165 15.13 -2.95 -12.79
C PRO A 165 16.29 -3.46 -11.93
N ILE A 166 17.31 -2.60 -11.77
CA ILE A 166 18.46 -2.82 -10.89
C ILE A 166 18.29 -1.90 -9.69
N VAL A 167 18.34 -2.47 -8.48
CA VAL A 167 18.24 -1.71 -7.23
C VAL A 167 19.57 -1.01 -6.93
N ASP A 168 19.52 0.30 -6.75
CA ASP A 168 20.62 1.07 -6.18
C ASP A 168 20.56 0.90 -4.65
N TRP A 169 21.26 -0.12 -4.14
CA TRP A 169 21.26 -0.47 -2.72
C TRP A 169 21.78 0.67 -1.83
N SER A 170 22.76 1.44 -2.31
CA SER A 170 23.35 2.54 -1.56
C SER A 170 22.34 3.67 -1.36
N LYS A 171 21.68 4.11 -2.45
CA LYS A 171 20.60 5.10 -2.35
C LYS A 171 19.40 4.55 -1.59
N SER A 172 19.08 3.27 -1.76
CA SER A 172 17.94 2.67 -1.09
C SER A 172 18.11 2.59 0.42
N LYS A 173 19.34 2.30 0.87
CA LYS A 173 19.70 2.36 2.28
C LYS A 173 19.53 3.78 2.85
N LEU A 174 20.00 4.80 2.14
CA LEU A 174 19.80 6.20 2.56
C LEU A 174 18.31 6.59 2.59
N GLY A 175 17.52 6.11 1.62
CA GLY A 175 16.06 6.30 1.61
C GLY A 175 15.39 5.65 2.82
N PHE A 176 15.78 4.41 3.14
CA PHE A 176 15.28 3.70 4.32
C PHE A 176 15.61 4.42 5.63
N GLU A 177 16.86 4.86 5.79
CA GLU A 177 17.30 5.60 6.99
C GLU A 177 16.51 6.92 7.15
N LYS A 178 16.27 7.65 6.06
CA LYS A 178 15.47 8.89 6.10
C LYS A 178 14.02 8.63 6.47
N GLU A 179 13.38 7.65 5.82
CA GLU A 179 11.96 7.36 6.09
C GLU A 179 11.77 6.82 7.52
N SER A 180 12.66 5.94 7.99
CA SER A 180 12.60 5.40 9.36
C SER A 180 12.76 6.46 10.45
N ASN A 181 13.55 7.51 10.18
CA ASN A 181 13.74 8.62 11.11
C ASN A 181 12.56 9.61 11.11
N ASN A 182 11.75 9.65 10.04
CA ASN A 182 10.54 10.47 9.99
C ASN A 182 9.37 9.85 10.77
N THR A 183 9.35 8.53 10.93
CA THR A 183 8.29 7.81 11.68
C THR A 183 8.57 7.71 13.18
N THR A 184 9.72 8.21 13.66
CA THR A 184 10.10 8.25 15.08
C THR A 184 9.86 9.63 15.75
N GLY A 185 9.08 10.51 15.10
CA GLY A 185 8.75 11.86 15.57
C GLY A 185 7.31 12.02 16.02
#